data_AF-A0A969PYD7-F1
#
_entry.id   AF-A0A969PYD7-F1
#
_cell.length_a   1.000
_cell.length_b   1.000
_cell.length_c   1.000
_cell.angle_alpha   90.00
_cell.angle_beta   90.00
_cell.angle_gamma   90.00
#
_symmetry.space_group_name_H-M   'P 1'
#
loop_
_entity.id
_entity.type
_entity.pdbx_description
1 polymer ?
#
loop_
_entity_poly.entity_id
_entity_poly.type
_entity_poly.pdbx_seq_one_letter_code
_entity_poly.pdbx_strand_id
1 'polypeptide(L)'
;MVRDGEIQRKNKTDGTITFIRFDTYSLDSATFSPAVSAGYRPKDQPTGYLLAPDVNDGDYQSRPERYAQELHRRFSDPLYPLAMVMVALFFTANARSNRQEAGAALILAGLTAFGARAIGFVITGNIGGSSIMTVLAYGFPFATIVLYGGLLFSGYRIDGLARMVLDIGNRATAFAARFRPSPKVSP
;
A
#
# COMPACT_ATOMS: atom_id res chain seq x y z
N MET A 1 -21.75 21.57 -16.39
CA MET A 1 -23.21 21.78 -16.38
C MET A 1 -23.85 20.50 -15.92
N VAL A 2 -24.79 20.56 -14.98
CA VAL A 2 -25.54 19.37 -14.51
C VAL A 2 -26.92 19.40 -15.17
N ARG A 3 -27.37 18.26 -15.67
CA ARG A 3 -28.69 18.09 -16.31
C ARG A 3 -29.51 17.05 -15.55
N ASP A 4 -30.82 17.25 -15.54
CA ASP A 4 -31.82 16.33 -14.95
C ASP A 4 -31.49 15.92 -13.51
N GLY A 5 -31.33 16.91 -12.64
CA GLY A 5 -30.93 16.70 -11.25
C GLY A 5 -32.00 17.12 -10.25
N GLU A 6 -31.85 16.64 -9.01
CA GLU A 6 -32.72 17.01 -7.88
C GLU A 6 -31.87 17.53 -6.73
N ILE A 7 -32.15 18.75 -6.26
CA ILE A 7 -31.53 19.31 -5.06
C ILE A 7 -32.49 19.10 -3.89
N GLN A 8 -31.99 18.46 -2.84
CA GLN A 8 -32.70 18.33 -1.58
C GLN A 8 -32.16 19.37 -0.59
N ARG A 9 -33.03 20.27 -0.12
CA ARG A 9 -32.70 21.18 0.97
C ARG A 9 -33.51 20.82 2.20
N LYS A 10 -32.81 20.55 3.30
CA LYS A 10 -33.42 20.35 4.61
C LYS A 10 -33.36 21.67 5.37
N ASN A 11 -34.51 22.22 5.74
CA ASN A 11 -34.55 23.38 6.62
C ASN A 11 -34.12 22.95 8.04
N LYS A 12 -33.08 23.59 8.59
CA LYS A 12 -32.50 23.21 9.89
C LYS A 12 -33.42 23.56 11.09
N THR A 13 -34.38 24.46 10.92
CA THR A 13 -35.25 24.92 12.00
C THR A 13 -36.52 24.07 12.13
N ASP A 14 -37.20 23.77 11.02
CA ASP A 14 -38.49 23.07 11.01
C ASP A 14 -38.41 21.62 10.51
N GLY A 15 -37.23 21.15 10.10
CA GLY A 15 -36.99 19.77 9.68
C GLY A 15 -37.62 19.37 8.34
N THR A 16 -38.40 20.24 7.70
CA THR A 16 -39.03 20.01 6.40
C THR A 16 -37.98 19.87 5.30
N ILE A 17 -38.19 18.89 4.41
CA ILE A 17 -37.32 18.62 3.26
C ILE A 17 -38.03 19.13 2.01
N THR A 18 -37.38 20.03 1.28
CA THR A 18 -37.88 20.56 0.01
C THR A 18 -37.08 19.95 -1.14
N PHE A 19 -37.81 19.39 -2.10
CA PHE A 19 -37.27 18.79 -3.32
C PHE A 19 -37.42 19.76 -4.48
N ILE A 20 -36.30 20.15 -5.09
CA ILE A 20 -36.28 21.05 -6.26
C ILE A 20 -35.66 20.27 -7.42
N ARG A 21 -36.47 19.91 -8.42
CA ARG A 21 -36.02 19.31 -9.67
C ARG A 21 -35.64 20.38 -10.67
N PHE A 22 -34.52 20.20 -11.36
CA PHE A 22 -34.02 21.14 -12.34
C PHE A 22 -33.57 20.40 -13.60
N ASP A 23 -33.94 20.92 -14.76
CA ASP A 23 -33.58 20.33 -16.06
C ASP A 23 -32.13 20.68 -16.45
N THR A 24 -31.68 21.89 -16.11
CA THR A 24 -30.29 22.32 -16.30
C THR A 24 -29.88 23.31 -15.24
N TYR A 25 -28.81 23.00 -14.51
CA TYR A 25 -28.19 23.91 -13.55
C TYR A 25 -26.72 24.14 -13.91
N SER A 26 -26.36 25.40 -14.10
CA SER A 26 -24.98 25.84 -14.25
C SER A 26 -24.38 26.05 -12.86
N LEU A 27 -23.63 25.05 -12.38
CA LEU A 27 -22.72 25.25 -11.25
C LEU A 27 -21.69 26.30 -11.65
N ASP A 28 -21.70 27.45 -10.98
CA ASP A 28 -20.66 28.45 -11.15
C ASP A 28 -19.35 27.92 -10.55
N SER A 29 -18.45 27.48 -11.42
CA SER A 29 -17.13 27.00 -11.03
C SER A 29 -16.22 28.12 -10.53
N ALA A 30 -16.60 29.40 -10.71
CA ALA A 30 -15.87 30.54 -10.14
C ALA A 30 -16.04 30.64 -8.62
N THR A 31 -17.08 30.04 -8.03
CA THR A 31 -17.20 29.93 -6.56
C THR A 31 -16.27 28.85 -6.01
N PHE A 32 -15.84 27.92 -6.86
CA PHE A 32 -14.70 27.02 -6.63
C PHE A 32 -13.40 27.63 -7.18
N SER A 33 -13.25 28.95 -7.06
CA SER A 33 -11.97 29.62 -7.34
C SER A 33 -10.88 28.85 -6.60
N PRO A 34 -9.76 28.49 -7.25
CA PRO A 34 -8.71 27.73 -6.62
C PRO A 34 -8.32 28.47 -5.34
N ALA A 35 -8.42 27.78 -4.20
CA ALA A 35 -7.96 28.32 -2.93
C ALA A 35 -6.59 28.95 -3.18
N VAL A 36 -6.51 30.28 -2.97
CA VAL A 36 -5.34 31.14 -3.20
C VAL A 36 -4.07 30.32 -3.07
N SER A 37 -3.52 29.93 -4.23
CA SER A 37 -2.21 29.28 -4.40
C SER A 37 -1.78 28.42 -3.20
N ALA A 38 -2.55 27.38 -2.88
CA ALA A 38 -1.98 26.27 -2.11
C ALA A 38 -0.85 25.71 -2.99
N GLY A 39 0.40 25.99 -2.62
CA GLY A 39 1.58 25.54 -3.37
C GLY A 39 1.47 24.06 -3.71
N TYR A 40 1.96 23.67 -4.89
CA TYR A 40 1.96 22.28 -5.30
C TYR A 40 2.74 21.45 -4.27
N ARG A 41 2.14 20.36 -3.80
CA ARG A 41 2.83 19.49 -2.84
C ARG A 41 3.99 18.80 -3.56
N PRO A 42 5.04 18.35 -2.85
CA PRO A 42 6.18 17.66 -3.47
C PRO A 42 5.78 16.49 -4.37
N LYS A 43 4.77 15.71 -3.97
CA LYS A 43 4.22 14.59 -4.75
C LYS A 43 3.54 15.01 -6.07
N ASP A 44 3.04 16.24 -6.12
CA ASP A 44 2.35 16.81 -7.29
C ASP A 44 3.34 17.50 -8.24
N GLN A 45 4.59 17.69 -7.81
CA GLN A 45 5.66 18.30 -8.60
C GLN A 45 6.38 17.27 -9.50
N PRO A 46 6.87 17.68 -10.69
CA PRO A 46 7.64 16.80 -11.56
C PRO A 46 9.00 16.47 -10.93
N THR A 47 9.55 15.29 -11.22
CA THR A 47 10.83 14.84 -10.63
C THR A 47 11.99 15.78 -10.95
N GLY A 48 11.98 16.43 -12.12
CA GLY A 48 12.97 17.45 -12.47
C GLY A 48 12.96 18.66 -11.53
N TYR A 49 11.79 19.08 -11.07
CA TYR A 49 11.66 20.16 -10.09
C TYR A 49 12.18 19.75 -8.71
N LEU A 50 11.97 18.49 -8.31
CA LEU A 50 12.48 17.98 -7.03
C LEU A 50 14.01 17.92 -6.96
N LEU A 51 14.69 17.83 -8.11
CA LEU A 51 16.16 17.85 -8.20
C LEU A 51 16.73 19.27 -8.03
N ALA A 52 15.98 20.28 -8.46
CA ALA A 52 16.36 21.69 -8.39
C ALA A 52 15.12 22.56 -8.13
N PRO A 53 14.60 22.57 -6.89
CA PRO A 53 13.41 23.35 -6.55
C PRO A 53 13.72 24.85 -6.58
N ASP A 54 12.72 25.68 -6.90
CA ASP A 54 12.88 27.13 -6.84
C ASP A 54 13.03 27.56 -5.37
N VAL A 55 14.11 28.29 -5.08
CA VAL A 55 14.38 28.82 -3.74
C VAL A 55 13.33 29.82 -3.26
N ASN A 56 12.53 30.38 -4.17
CA ASN A 56 11.44 31.30 -3.86
C ASN A 56 10.08 30.62 -3.63
N ASP A 57 10.00 29.29 -3.77
CA ASP A 57 8.77 28.54 -3.50
C ASP A 57 8.50 28.50 -1.98
N GLY A 58 7.38 29.09 -1.56
CA GLY A 58 6.99 29.15 -0.15
C GLY A 58 6.76 27.77 0.49
N ASP A 59 6.32 26.76 -0.28
CA ASP A 59 6.18 25.39 0.26
C ASP A 59 7.55 24.76 0.48
N TYR A 60 8.49 24.94 -0.47
CA TYR A 60 9.87 24.49 -0.33
C TYR A 60 10.60 25.16 0.83
N GLN A 61 10.48 26.48 0.98
CA GLN A 61 11.08 27.21 2.11
C GLN A 61 10.52 26.74 3.45
N SER A 62 9.23 26.38 3.50
CA SER A 62 8.60 25.91 4.74
C SER A 62 9.02 24.50 5.15
N ARG A 63 9.26 23.61 4.17
CA ARG A 63 9.48 22.16 4.37
C ARG A 63 10.41 21.55 3.32
N PRO A 64 11.69 21.96 3.26
CA PRO A 64 12.62 21.49 2.25
C PRO A 64 12.87 19.97 2.35
N GLU A 65 12.76 19.39 3.55
CA GLU A 65 12.94 17.96 3.81
C GLU A 65 11.92 17.08 3.07
N ARG A 66 10.71 17.61 2.79
CA ARG A 66 9.68 16.86 2.07
C ARG A 66 10.00 16.68 0.59
N TYR A 67 10.74 17.61 0.00
CA TYR A 67 11.18 17.54 -1.39
C TYR A 67 12.24 16.45 -1.56
N ALA A 68 13.23 16.43 -0.67
CA ALA A 68 14.23 15.36 -0.60
C ALA A 68 13.59 14.00 -0.31
N GLN A 69 12.62 13.95 0.62
CA GLN A 69 11.87 12.73 0.93
C GLN A 69 11.16 12.16 -0.29
N GLU A 70 10.41 12.99 -1.02
CA GLU A 70 9.67 12.56 -2.20
C GLU A 70 10.64 12.07 -3.30
N LEU A 71 11.76 12.76 -3.48
CA LEU A 71 12.80 12.36 -4.43
C LEU A 71 13.35 10.96 -4.09
N HIS A 72 13.79 10.75 -2.86
CA HIS A 72 14.31 9.44 -2.42
C HIS A 72 13.24 8.35 -2.48
N ARG A 73 12.00 8.68 -2.14
CA ARG A 73 10.87 7.76 -2.29
C ARG A 73 10.68 7.32 -3.74
N ARG A 74 10.69 8.24 -4.71
CA ARG A 74 10.55 7.91 -6.15
C ARG A 74 11.63 6.96 -6.66
N PHE A 75 12.87 7.13 -6.20
CA PHE A 75 13.97 6.24 -6.60
C PHE A 75 14.00 4.91 -5.86
N SER A 76 13.57 4.88 -4.61
CA SER A 76 13.58 3.67 -3.78
C SER A 76 12.35 2.79 -4.00
N ASP A 77 11.18 3.36 -4.28
CA ASP A 77 9.91 2.63 -4.46
C ASP A 77 10.00 1.51 -5.51
N PRO A 78 10.64 1.68 -6.69
CA PRO A 78 10.81 0.60 -7.67
C PRO A 78 11.61 -0.61 -7.18
N LEU A 79 12.46 -0.46 -6.15
CA LEU A 79 13.23 -1.57 -5.59
C LEU A 79 12.36 -2.55 -4.80
N TYR A 80 11.24 -2.08 -4.24
CA TYR A 80 10.34 -2.92 -3.42
C TYR A 80 9.62 -3.99 -4.24
N PRO A 81 9.00 -3.69 -5.41
CA PRO A 81 8.49 -4.72 -6.31
C PRO A 81 9.56 -5.74 -6.71
N LEU A 82 10.78 -5.30 -7.02
CA LEU A 82 11.87 -6.22 -7.39
C LEU A 82 12.24 -7.16 -6.24
N ALA A 83 12.30 -6.64 -5.01
CA ALA A 83 12.49 -7.45 -3.81
C ALA A 83 11.36 -8.48 -3.63
N MET A 84 10.10 -8.07 -3.81
CA MET A 84 8.95 -8.97 -3.71
C MET A 84 8.98 -10.08 -4.76
N VAL A 85 9.46 -9.79 -5.98
CA VAL A 85 9.66 -10.80 -7.02
C VAL A 85 10.72 -11.81 -6.58
N MET A 86 11.84 -11.38 -6.01
CA MET A 86 12.86 -12.32 -5.49
C MET A 86 12.32 -13.20 -4.36
N VAL A 87 11.54 -12.62 -3.44
CA VAL A 87 10.85 -13.39 -2.40
C VAL A 87 9.95 -14.46 -3.03
N ALA A 88 9.09 -14.05 -3.97
CA ALA A 88 8.17 -14.97 -4.64
C ALA A 88 8.91 -16.09 -5.37
N LEU A 89 9.94 -15.76 -6.16
CA LEU A 89 10.74 -16.75 -6.87
C LEU A 89 11.40 -17.75 -5.93
N PHE A 90 11.97 -17.29 -4.82
CA PHE A 90 12.60 -18.16 -3.84
C PHE A 90 11.62 -19.17 -3.24
N PHE A 91 10.46 -18.72 -2.76
CA PHE A 91 9.46 -19.60 -2.17
C PHE A 91 8.82 -20.54 -3.19
N THR A 92 8.48 -20.05 -4.39
CA THR A 92 7.90 -20.88 -5.44
C THR A 92 8.89 -21.91 -5.97
N ALA A 93 10.18 -21.58 -6.08
CA ALA A 93 11.22 -22.52 -6.49
C ALA A 93 11.37 -23.69 -5.51
N ASN A 94 11.12 -23.45 -4.22
CA ASN A 94 11.20 -24.43 -3.14
C ASN A 94 9.99 -25.39 -3.06
N ALA A 95 8.86 -25.07 -3.71
CA ALA A 95 7.59 -25.76 -3.46
C ALA A 95 7.32 -27.02 -4.32
N ARG A 96 8.35 -27.60 -4.96
CA ARG A 96 8.17 -28.59 -6.04
C ARG A 96 7.68 -29.99 -5.62
N SER A 97 7.70 -30.35 -4.34
CA SER A 97 7.57 -31.76 -3.92
C SER A 97 6.16 -32.25 -3.58
N ASN A 98 5.18 -31.40 -3.28
CA ASN A 98 3.80 -31.85 -3.00
C ASN A 98 2.74 -30.77 -3.31
N ARG A 99 1.58 -31.15 -3.87
CA ARG A 99 0.52 -30.18 -4.23
C ARG A 99 0.02 -29.34 -3.04
N GLN A 100 0.02 -29.92 -1.84
CA GLN A 100 -0.33 -29.21 -0.59
C GLN A 100 0.76 -28.22 -0.16
N GLU A 101 2.03 -28.57 -0.32
CA GLU A 101 3.15 -27.69 0.03
C GLU A 101 3.26 -26.50 -0.93
N ALA A 102 2.82 -26.66 -2.19
CA ALA A 102 2.72 -25.55 -3.15
C ALA A 102 1.79 -24.42 -2.67
N GLY A 103 0.63 -24.75 -2.11
CA GLY A 103 -0.30 -23.75 -1.56
C GLY A 103 0.29 -23.00 -0.36
N ALA A 104 0.90 -23.74 0.58
CA ALA A 104 1.54 -23.15 1.75
C ALA A 104 2.73 -22.25 1.39
N ALA A 105 3.51 -22.63 0.37
CA ALA A 105 4.62 -21.81 -0.12
C ALA A 105 4.15 -20.49 -0.72
N LEU A 106 3.02 -20.47 -1.45
CA LEU A 106 2.44 -19.23 -1.96
C LEU A 106 1.94 -18.31 -0.83
N ILE A 107 1.34 -18.88 0.22
CA ILE A 107 0.92 -18.12 1.40
C ILE A 107 2.14 -17.49 2.08
N LEU A 108 3.21 -18.26 2.30
CA LEU A 108 4.46 -17.76 2.88
C LEU A 108 5.07 -16.66 2.02
N ALA A 109 5.19 -16.88 0.70
CA ALA A 109 5.68 -15.89 -0.24
C ALA A 109 4.89 -14.57 -0.14
N GLY A 110 3.55 -14.67 -0.15
CA GLY A 110 2.65 -13.53 -0.03
C GLY A 110 2.81 -12.79 1.29
N LEU A 111 2.85 -13.51 2.42
CA LEU A 111 3.01 -12.91 3.75
C LEU A 111 4.37 -12.23 3.89
N THR A 112 5.45 -12.87 3.43
CA THR A 112 6.79 -12.30 3.47
C THR A 112 6.89 -11.06 2.58
N ALA A 113 6.39 -11.13 1.34
CA ALA A 113 6.40 -10.00 0.42
C ALA A 113 5.55 -8.84 0.93
N PHE A 114 4.36 -9.12 1.47
CA PHE A 114 3.49 -8.13 2.09
C PHE A 114 4.16 -7.49 3.32
N GLY A 115 4.77 -8.30 4.20
CA GLY A 115 5.51 -7.83 5.36
C GLY A 115 6.67 -6.91 4.98
N ALA A 116 7.46 -7.30 3.97
CA ALA A 116 8.53 -6.47 3.44
C ALA A 116 7.99 -5.13 2.89
N ARG A 117 6.85 -5.13 2.20
CA ARG A 117 6.23 -3.90 1.71
C ARG A 117 5.67 -3.03 2.84
N ALA A 118 5.05 -3.62 3.85
CA ALA A 118 4.55 -2.90 5.02
C ALA A 118 5.68 -2.17 5.75
N ILE A 119 6.82 -2.84 5.96
CA ILE A 119 8.03 -2.23 6.51
C ILE A 119 8.51 -1.09 5.60
N GLY A 120 8.50 -1.29 4.28
CA GLY A 120 8.85 -0.27 3.31
C GLY A 120 8.02 1.00 3.38
N PHE A 121 6.71 0.89 3.61
CA PHE A 121 5.84 2.05 3.81
C PHE A 121 6.20 2.84 5.06
N VAL A 122 6.58 2.16 6.14
CA VAL A 122 7.05 2.83 7.37
C VAL A 122 8.36 3.55 7.09
N ILE A 123 9.33 2.91 6.41
CA ILE A 123 10.62 3.53 6.10
C ILE A 123 10.43 4.77 5.20
N THR A 124 9.74 4.61 4.07
CA THR A 124 9.56 5.69 3.08
C THR A 124 8.70 6.85 3.60
N GLY A 125 7.75 6.56 4.51
CA GLY A 125 6.95 7.58 5.19
C GLY A 125 7.74 8.46 6.16
N ASN A 126 8.89 7.99 6.66
CA ASN A 126 9.69 8.67 7.69
C ASN A 126 11.02 9.24 7.17
N ILE A 127 11.28 9.22 5.85
CA ILE A 127 12.53 9.72 5.26
C ILE A 127 12.81 11.18 5.65
N GLY A 128 11.79 12.06 5.60
CA GLY A 128 11.97 13.49 5.90
C GLY A 128 12.36 13.79 7.35
N GLY A 129 12.19 12.84 8.27
CA GLY A 129 12.53 12.99 9.68
C GLY A 129 13.92 12.46 10.07
N SER A 130 14.59 11.69 9.22
CA SER A 130 15.90 11.11 9.56
C SER A 130 16.70 10.62 8.37
N SER A 131 18.00 10.95 8.35
CA SER A 131 18.96 10.42 7.38
C SER A 131 19.06 8.89 7.40
N ILE A 132 18.82 8.24 8.55
CA ILE A 132 18.85 6.77 8.62
C ILE A 132 17.72 6.13 7.82
N MET A 133 16.54 6.77 7.79
CA MET A 133 15.40 6.29 7.01
C MET A 133 15.65 6.43 5.52
N THR A 134 16.42 7.44 5.12
CA THR A 134 16.91 7.57 3.74
C THR A 134 17.79 6.38 3.35
N VAL A 135 18.77 6.03 4.19
CA VAL A 135 19.65 4.86 3.94
C VAL A 135 18.86 3.56 3.92
N LEU A 136 17.95 3.37 4.88
CA LEU A 136 17.09 2.19 4.96
C LEU A 136 16.14 2.07 3.76
N ALA A 137 15.69 3.18 3.17
CA ALA A 137 14.78 3.16 2.02
C ALA A 137 15.39 2.42 0.83
N TYR A 138 16.71 2.50 0.66
CA TYR A 138 17.46 1.76 -0.36
C TYR A 138 18.01 0.44 0.17
N GLY A 139 18.59 0.47 1.38
CA GLY A 139 19.28 -0.66 1.97
C GLY A 139 18.36 -1.85 2.25
N PHE A 140 17.13 -1.60 2.73
CA PHE A 140 16.18 -2.66 3.04
C PHE A 140 15.72 -3.46 1.80
N PRO A 141 15.17 -2.85 0.73
CA PRO A 141 14.78 -3.61 -0.45
C PRO A 141 16.00 -4.23 -1.15
N PHE A 142 17.15 -3.55 -1.18
CA PHE A 142 18.38 -4.11 -1.75
C PHE A 142 18.87 -5.34 -0.98
N ALA A 143 18.93 -5.27 0.35
CA ALA A 143 19.29 -6.40 1.20
C ALA A 143 18.31 -7.57 1.01
N THR A 144 17.02 -7.29 0.84
CA THR A 144 16.01 -8.31 0.56
C THR A 144 16.28 -8.99 -0.79
N ILE A 145 16.59 -8.24 -1.85
CA ILE A 145 16.96 -8.78 -3.16
C ILE A 145 18.19 -9.68 -3.05
N VAL A 146 19.26 -9.19 -2.40
CA VAL A 146 20.51 -9.93 -2.26
C VAL A 146 20.33 -11.19 -1.41
N LEU A 147 19.57 -11.10 -0.30
CA LEU A 147 19.30 -12.22 0.58
C LEU A 147 18.53 -13.32 -0.15
N TYR A 148 17.36 -13.01 -0.70
CA TYR A 148 16.52 -14.02 -1.35
C TYR A 148 17.11 -14.49 -2.69
N GLY A 149 17.76 -13.61 -3.45
CA GLY A 149 18.52 -13.99 -4.62
C GLY A 149 19.68 -14.92 -4.28
N GLY A 150 20.47 -14.58 -3.26
CA GLY A 150 21.58 -15.40 -2.78
C GLY A 150 21.13 -16.78 -2.29
N LEU A 151 20.04 -16.84 -1.52
CA LEU A 151 19.45 -18.11 -1.08
C LEU A 151 18.95 -18.95 -2.27
N LEU A 152 18.33 -18.31 -3.26
CA LEU A 152 17.88 -18.97 -4.49
C LEU A 152 19.05 -19.56 -5.28
N PHE A 153 20.13 -18.79 -5.49
CA PHE A 153 21.31 -19.26 -6.24
C PHE A 153 22.16 -20.28 -5.47
N SER A 154 22.18 -20.21 -4.14
CA SER A 154 22.85 -21.21 -3.29
C SER A 154 22.13 -22.56 -3.30
N GLY A 155 20.95 -22.64 -3.93
CA GLY A 155 20.12 -23.85 -3.92
C GLY A 155 19.57 -24.17 -2.54
N TYR A 156 19.49 -23.17 -1.64
CA TYR A 156 19.05 -23.37 -0.27
C TYR A 156 17.60 -23.88 -0.28
N ARG A 157 17.38 -25.03 0.36
CA ARG A 157 16.07 -25.66 0.46
C ARG A 157 15.45 -25.38 1.81
N ILE A 158 14.24 -24.86 1.79
CA ILE A 158 13.47 -24.68 3.01
C ILE A 158 12.67 -25.97 3.28
N ASP A 159 13.20 -26.79 4.17
CA ASP A 159 12.48 -27.96 4.65
C ASP A 159 11.62 -27.60 5.88
N GLY A 160 10.34 -27.97 5.86
CA GLY A 160 9.47 -27.92 7.04
C GLY A 160 8.70 -26.62 7.30
N LEU A 161 9.11 -25.47 6.75
CA LEU A 161 8.40 -24.19 6.95
C LEU A 161 7.00 -24.21 6.31
N ALA A 162 6.86 -24.82 5.14
CA ALA A 162 5.56 -25.08 4.53
C ALA A 162 4.69 -26.01 5.39
N ARG A 163 5.29 -27.04 6.01
CA ARG A 163 4.59 -27.98 6.89
C ARG A 163 4.09 -27.28 8.16
N MET A 164 4.89 -26.40 8.75
CA MET A 164 4.47 -25.57 9.89
C MET A 164 3.23 -24.74 9.55
N VAL A 165 3.18 -24.13 8.36
CA VAL A 165 2.00 -23.37 7.92
C VAL A 165 0.78 -24.26 7.72
N LEU A 166 0.96 -25.44 7.11
CA LEU A 166 -0.11 -26.43 6.97
C LEU A 166 -0.62 -26.90 8.33
N ASP A 167 0.26 -27.15 9.29
CA ASP A 167 -0.10 -27.57 10.65
C ASP A 167 -0.89 -26.49 11.39
N ILE A 168 -0.48 -25.22 11.28
CA ILE A 168 -1.23 -24.09 11.84
C ILE A 168 -2.61 -23.99 11.19
N GLY A 169 -2.69 -24.12 9.86
CA GLY A 169 -3.96 -24.12 9.12
C GLY A 169 -4.89 -25.24 9.57
N ASN A 170 -4.37 -26.45 9.71
CA ASN A 170 -5.11 -27.63 10.17
C ASN A 170 -5.58 -27.48 11.63
N ARG A 171 -4.78 -26.85 12.50
CA ARG A 171 -5.19 -26.55 13.88
C ARG A 171 -6.27 -25.48 13.93
N ALA A 172 -6.19 -24.46 13.08
CA ALA A 172 -7.20 -23.42 12.99
C ALA A 172 -8.54 -23.97 12.48
N THR A 173 -8.54 -24.84 11.47
CA THR A 173 -9.76 -25.49 10.97
C THR A 173 -10.34 -26.46 12.00
N ALA A 174 -9.51 -27.23 12.70
CA ALA A 174 -9.95 -28.09 13.79
C ALA A 174 -10.57 -27.28 14.96
N PHE A 175 -9.97 -26.14 15.30
CA PHE A 175 -10.53 -25.22 16.29
C PHE A 175 -11.86 -24.63 15.82
N ALA A 176 -11.95 -24.16 14.57
CA ALA A 176 -13.19 -23.63 14.01
C ALA A 176 -14.30 -24.68 13.93
N ALA A 177 -13.95 -25.94 13.63
CA ALA A 177 -14.89 -27.06 13.64
C ALA A 177 -15.46 -27.34 15.04
N ARG A 178 -14.71 -27.04 16.11
CA ARG A 178 -15.18 -27.15 17.51
C ARG A 178 -16.33 -26.17 17.83
N PHE A 179 -16.46 -25.08 17.07
CA PHE A 179 -17.52 -24.08 17.24
C PHE A 179 -18.64 -24.18 16.21
N ARG A 180 -18.65 -25.21 15.34
CA ARG A 180 -19.77 -25.45 14.42
C ARG A 180 -20.96 -26.03 15.20
N PRO A 181 -22.13 -25.37 15.24
CA PRO A 181 -23.32 -25.93 15.87
C PRO A 181 -23.79 -27.15 15.07
N SER A 182 -24.11 -28.26 15.78
CA SER A 182 -24.62 -29.48 15.16
C SER A 182 -25.90 -29.21 14.37
N PRO A 183 -26.07 -29.80 13.17
CA PRO A 183 -27.31 -29.68 12.42
C PRO A 183 -28.46 -30.22 13.27
N LYS A 184 -29.51 -29.42 13.47
CA LYS A 184 -30.73 -29.87 14.14
C LYS A 184 -31.35 -30.97 13.29
N VAL A 185 -31.26 -32.21 13.76
CA VAL A 185 -32.00 -33.34 13.21
C VAL A 185 -33.48 -33.01 13.42
N SER A 186 -34.19 -32.80 12.31
CA SER A 186 -35.64 -32.56 12.32
C SER A 186 -36.33 -33.93 12.37
N PRO A 187 -37.39 -34.10 13.17
CA PRO A 187 -38.10 -35.38 13.34
C PRO A 187 -38.86 -35.82 12.08
#